data_AF-A0A8T4ZJW6-F1
#
_entry.id   AF-A0A8T4ZJW6-F1
#
_cell.length_a   1.000
_cell.length_b   1.000
_cell.length_c   1.000
_cell.angle_alpha   90.00
_cell.angle_beta   90.00
_cell.angle_gamma   90.00
#
_symmetry.space_group_name_H-M   'P 1'
#
loop_
_entity.id
_entity.type
_entity.pdbx_description
1 polymer ?
#
loop_
_entity_poly.entity_id
_entity_poly.type
_entity_poly.pdbx_seq_one_letter_code
_entity_poly.pdbx_strand_id
1 'polypeptide(L)'
;MLNCSKCGRQIRDEDAVYCPFCSGVVKPEAVKKTDFPIAGGILLIIGASVSILTGILVLIIVESGRYVYYYNPRPPYEGLIASGLSVLAFIYGVVGGVFSLKRRRFRHSLVGGLFVALEGLFVILALAQQFPSFAIIGVIFGLPVIALGGIGLLFLLASQEEFHK
;
A
#
# COMPACT_ATOMS: atom_id res chain seq x y z
N MET A 1 -34.04 -10.41 25.83
CA MET A 1 -35.03 -9.42 25.33
C MET A 1 -34.32 -8.11 25.02
N LEU A 2 -34.48 -7.58 23.80
CA LEU A 2 -33.85 -6.33 23.37
C LEU A 2 -34.86 -5.19 23.43
N ASN A 3 -34.44 -4.03 23.95
CA ASN A 3 -35.24 -2.80 23.90
C ASN A 3 -34.77 -1.92 22.75
N CYS A 4 -35.70 -1.48 21.90
CA CYS A 4 -35.35 -0.55 20.83
C CYS A 4 -35.07 0.85 21.39
N SER A 5 -33.92 1.44 21.06
CA SER A 5 -33.53 2.78 21.52
C SER A 5 -34.38 3.91 20.94
N LYS A 6 -35.03 3.71 19.78
CA LYS A 6 -35.90 4.72 19.16
C LYS A 6 -37.32 4.72 19.70
N CYS A 7 -37.94 3.55 19.84
CA CYS A 7 -39.35 3.45 20.22
C CYS A 7 -39.58 2.94 21.65
N GLY A 8 -38.53 2.54 22.36
CA GLY A 8 -38.61 2.03 23.74
C GLY A 8 -39.35 0.71 23.91
N ARG A 9 -39.81 0.08 22.82
CA ARG A 9 -40.56 -1.17 22.87
C ARG A 9 -39.63 -2.38 22.99
N GLN A 10 -40.09 -3.36 23.77
CA GLN A 10 -39.46 -4.67 23.88
C GLN A 10 -39.69 -5.47 22.59
N ILE A 11 -38.60 -6.01 22.05
CA ILE A 11 -38.62 -6.91 20.90
C ILE A 11 -38.44 -8.33 21.43
N ARG A 12 -39.38 -9.20 21.03
CA ARG A 12 -39.48 -10.58 21.49
C ARG A 12 -38.40 -11.46 20.84
N ASP A 13 -38.00 -11.14 19.62
CA ASP A 13 -36.90 -11.80 18.89
C ASP A 13 -35.55 -11.19 19.27
N GLU A 14 -34.66 -12.01 19.83
CA GLU A 14 -33.30 -11.59 20.21
C GLU A 14 -32.36 -11.38 19.01
N ASP A 15 -32.78 -11.84 17.82
CA ASP A 15 -32.01 -11.75 16.58
C ASP A 15 -32.59 -10.75 15.56
N ALA A 16 -33.60 -9.97 15.95
CA ALA A 16 -34.15 -8.94 15.07
C ALA A 16 -33.13 -7.81 14.83
N VAL A 17 -32.68 -7.66 13.57
CA VAL A 17 -31.77 -6.58 13.14
C VAL A 17 -32.50 -5.23 13.11
N TYR A 18 -33.78 -5.24 12.72
CA TYR A 18 -34.65 -4.08 12.62
C TYR A 18 -35.81 -4.18 13.60
N CYS A 19 -36.21 -3.04 14.18
CA CYS A 19 -37.40 -2.98 15.01
C CYS A 19 -38.65 -3.06 14.12
N PRO A 20 -39.57 -4.02 14.34
CA PRO A 20 -40.76 -4.18 13.51
C PRO A 20 -41.74 -3.01 13.62
N PHE A 21 -41.63 -2.18 14.67
CA PHE A 21 -42.56 -1.08 14.92
C PHE A 21 -42.10 0.27 14.38
N CYS A 22 -40.79 0.53 14.38
CA CYS A 22 -40.25 1.85 14.04
C CYS A 22 -39.16 1.81 12.97
N SER A 23 -38.92 0.63 12.39
CA SER A 23 -37.84 0.33 11.43
C SER A 23 -36.44 0.78 11.88
N GLY A 24 -36.26 1.13 13.15
CA GLY A 24 -34.98 1.49 13.73
C GLY A 24 -34.05 0.27 13.81
N VAL A 25 -32.77 0.48 13.49
CA VAL A 25 -31.73 -0.54 13.63
C VAL A 25 -31.50 -0.82 15.12
N VAL A 26 -31.64 -2.09 15.53
CA VAL A 26 -31.60 -2.52 16.95
C VAL A 26 -30.23 -3.08 17.28
N LYS A 27 -29.70 -3.95 16.41
CA LYS A 27 -28.30 -4.35 16.39
C LYS A 27 -27.66 -3.63 15.21
N PRO A 28 -26.70 -2.71 15.40
CA PRO A 28 -25.87 -2.29 14.29
C PRO A 28 -25.22 -3.55 13.74
N GLU A 29 -25.42 -3.83 12.44
CA GLU A 29 -24.77 -4.97 11.80
C GLU A 29 -23.29 -4.94 12.17
N ALA A 30 -22.82 -6.02 12.81
CA ALA A 30 -21.43 -6.13 13.17
C ALA A 30 -20.64 -6.09 11.87
N VAL A 31 -20.06 -4.92 11.54
CA VAL A 31 -19.23 -4.70 10.36
C VAL A 31 -18.40 -5.95 10.13
N LYS A 32 -18.68 -6.66 9.04
CA LYS A 32 -18.11 -7.96 8.73
C LYS A 32 -16.60 -7.76 8.70
N LYS A 33 -15.88 -8.27 9.71
CA LYS A 33 -14.42 -8.20 9.74
C LYS A 33 -13.91 -9.05 8.59
N THR A 34 -13.46 -8.40 7.53
CA THR A 34 -12.72 -9.06 6.46
C THR A 34 -11.24 -9.05 6.80
N ASP A 35 -10.48 -9.97 6.20
CA ASP A 35 -9.02 -10.01 6.33
C ASP A 35 -8.33 -9.17 5.24
N PHE A 36 -9.08 -8.36 4.47
CA PHE A 36 -8.55 -7.45 3.48
C PHE A 36 -7.52 -6.44 4.02
N PRO A 37 -7.70 -5.77 5.17
CA PRO A 37 -6.67 -4.85 5.67
C PRO A 37 -5.39 -5.59 6.10
N ILE A 38 -5.51 -6.85 6.52
CA ILE A 38 -4.35 -7.68 6.87
C ILE A 38 -3.61 -8.08 5.58
N ALA A 39 -4.33 -8.58 4.58
CA ALA A 39 -3.77 -8.94 3.28
C ALA A 39 -3.10 -7.72 2.60
N GLY A 40 -3.76 -6.57 2.59
CA GLY A 40 -3.20 -5.32 2.07
C GLY A 40 -1.94 -4.89 2.83
N GLY A 41 -1.95 -5.00 4.16
CA GLY A 41 -0.77 -4.70 4.98
C GLY A 41 0.43 -5.60 4.68
N ILE A 42 0.21 -6.90 4.52
CA ILE A 42 1.26 -7.87 4.17
C ILE A 42 1.81 -7.56 2.77
N LEU A 43 0.94 -7.33 1.79
CA LEU A 43 1.35 -6.96 0.43
C LEU A 43 2.21 -5.69 0.41
N LEU A 44 1.87 -4.69 1.23
CA LEU A 44 2.67 -3.48 1.37
C LEU A 44 4.05 -3.74 1.97
N ILE A 45 4.16 -4.59 2.98
CA ILE A 45 5.46 -4.94 3.60
C ILE A 45 6.33 -5.70 2.59
N ILE A 46 5.75 -6.64 1.83
CA ILE A 46 6.46 -7.36 0.77
C ILE A 46 6.89 -6.37 -0.32
N GLY A 47 5.99 -5.52 -0.80
CA GLY A 47 6.28 -4.50 -1.81
C GLY A 47 7.40 -3.57 -1.37
N ALA A 48 7.35 -3.07 -0.14
CA ALA A 48 8.40 -2.25 0.47
C ALA A 48 9.76 -2.98 0.48
N SER A 49 9.77 -4.26 0.85
CA SER A 49 10.98 -5.08 0.89
C SER A 49 11.57 -5.29 -0.52
N VAL A 50 10.72 -5.40 -1.54
CA VAL A 50 11.17 -5.43 -2.94
C VAL A 50 11.70 -4.06 -3.37
N SER A 51 11.05 -2.95 -2.99
CA SER A 51 11.52 -1.59 -3.28
C SER A 51 12.96 -1.36 -2.78
N ILE A 52 13.30 -1.75 -1.55
CA ILE A 52 14.68 -1.55 -1.05
C ILE A 52 15.70 -2.39 -1.83
N LEU A 53 15.36 -3.61 -2.21
CA LEU A 53 16.22 -4.46 -3.05
C LEU A 53 16.43 -3.83 -4.42
N THR A 54 15.37 -3.32 -5.03
CA THR A 54 15.42 -2.59 -6.29
C THR A 54 16.29 -1.33 -6.18
N GLY A 55 16.15 -0.56 -5.10
CA GLY A 55 16.97 0.63 -4.85
C GLY A 55 18.47 0.32 -4.72
N ILE A 56 18.82 -0.78 -4.04
CA ILE A 56 20.21 -1.26 -3.95
C ILE A 56 20.72 -1.69 -5.32
N LEU A 57 19.91 -2.40 -6.10
CA LEU A 57 20.26 -2.83 -7.46
C LEU A 57 20.53 -1.61 -8.36
N VAL A 58 19.68 -0.58 -8.29
CA VAL A 58 19.88 0.68 -9.02
C VAL A 58 21.18 1.36 -8.61
N LEU A 59 21.53 1.41 -7.32
CA LEU A 59 22.82 1.96 -6.88
C LEU A 59 24.00 1.21 -7.50
N ILE A 60 23.95 -0.12 -7.53
CA ILE A 60 25.02 -0.95 -8.11
C ILE A 60 25.13 -0.68 -9.62
N ILE A 61 24.02 -0.56 -10.33
CA ILE A 61 24.00 -0.23 -11.78
C ILE A 61 24.57 1.17 -12.02
N VAL A 62 24.18 2.15 -11.20
CA VAL A 62 24.68 3.53 -11.30
C VAL A 62 26.18 3.59 -11.07
N GLU A 63 26.68 2.96 -10.01
CA GLU A 63 28.11 2.94 -9.69
C GLU A 63 28.91 2.17 -10.73
N SER A 64 28.48 0.96 -11.13
CA SER A 64 29.14 0.22 -12.21
C SER A 64 29.13 0.98 -13.55
N GLY A 65 28.03 1.66 -13.86
CA GLY A 65 27.89 2.53 -15.03
C GLY A 65 28.88 3.70 -15.01
N ARG A 66 29.18 4.28 -13.84
CA ARG A 66 30.22 5.33 -13.70
C ARG A 66 31.61 4.84 -14.09
N TYR A 67 31.96 3.59 -13.76
CA TYR A 67 33.27 3.02 -14.11
C TYR A 67 33.37 2.64 -15.59
N VAL A 68 32.26 2.20 -16.21
CA VAL A 68 32.25 1.75 -17.62
C VAL A 68 32.07 2.92 -18.60
N TYR A 69 31.33 3.97 -18.21
CA TYR A 69 31.07 5.13 -19.05
C TYR A 69 31.72 6.40 -18.48
N TYR A 70 33.04 6.50 -18.63
CA TYR A 70 33.78 7.77 -18.53
C TYR A 70 33.30 8.84 -19.57
N TYR A 71 32.38 8.46 -20.46
CA TYR A 71 31.96 9.22 -21.64
C TYR A 71 30.48 9.60 -21.68
N ASN A 72 29.68 9.27 -20.65
CA ASN A 72 28.26 9.66 -20.62
C ASN A 72 28.13 11.02 -19.92
N PRO A 73 27.79 12.11 -20.63
CA PRO A 73 27.82 13.47 -20.08
C PRO A 73 26.68 13.76 -19.09
N ARG A 74 25.74 12.81 -18.91
CA ARG A 74 24.63 12.98 -17.99
C ARG A 74 25.01 12.50 -16.60
N PRO A 75 25.02 13.40 -15.62
CA PRO A 75 25.34 13.03 -14.26
C PRO A 75 24.29 12.07 -13.68
N PRO A 76 24.70 11.11 -12.83
CA PRO A 76 23.85 9.99 -12.43
C PRO A 76 22.84 10.33 -11.32
N TYR A 77 22.32 11.55 -11.32
CA TYR A 77 21.45 12.06 -10.26
C TYR A 77 20.11 11.29 -10.23
N GLU A 78 19.56 10.90 -11.37
CA GLU A 78 18.25 10.22 -11.44
C GLU A 78 18.27 8.86 -10.73
N GLY A 79 19.30 8.05 -10.98
CA GLY A 79 19.49 6.77 -10.28
C GLY A 79 19.75 6.92 -8.79
N LEU A 80 20.50 7.94 -8.36
CA LEU A 80 20.69 8.25 -6.94
C LEU A 80 19.39 8.69 -6.26
N ILE A 81 18.59 9.51 -6.94
CA ILE A 81 17.27 9.94 -6.48
C ILE A 81 16.32 8.74 -6.41
N ALA A 82 16.35 7.85 -7.41
CA ALA A 82 15.55 6.63 -7.43
C ALA A 82 15.86 5.75 -6.22
N SER A 83 17.14 5.51 -5.94
CA SER A 83 17.55 4.72 -4.77
C SER A 83 17.18 5.39 -3.44
N GLY A 84 17.29 6.72 -3.35
CA GLY A 84 16.81 7.48 -2.19
C GLY A 84 15.29 7.34 -1.98
N LEU A 85 14.52 7.39 -3.08
CA LEU A 85 13.09 7.14 -3.07
C LEU A 85 12.75 5.70 -2.67
N SER A 86 13.52 4.70 -3.11
CA SER A 86 13.35 3.31 -2.67
C SER A 86 13.50 3.15 -1.16
N VAL A 87 14.43 3.86 -0.52
CA VAL A 87 14.57 3.87 0.95
C VAL A 87 13.34 4.51 1.61
N LEU A 88 12.85 5.63 1.08
CA LEU A 88 11.64 6.27 1.60
C LEU A 88 10.41 5.37 1.42
N ALA A 89 10.24 4.76 0.24
CA ALA A 89 9.18 3.81 -0.06
C ALA A 89 9.22 2.60 0.87
N PHE A 90 10.42 2.11 1.22
CA PHE A 90 10.58 1.07 2.22
C PHE A 90 10.06 1.51 3.60
N ILE A 91 10.51 2.67 4.09
CA ILE A 91 10.11 3.18 5.42
C ILE A 91 8.60 3.41 5.47
N TYR A 92 8.05 4.16 4.52
CA TYR A 92 6.62 4.48 4.48
C TYR A 92 5.75 3.25 4.17
N GLY A 93 6.23 2.33 3.33
CA GLY A 93 5.54 1.08 3.02
C GLY A 93 5.47 0.13 4.22
N VAL A 94 6.57 -0.04 4.95
CA VAL A 94 6.59 -0.83 6.20
C VAL A 94 5.72 -0.18 7.27
N VAL A 95 5.85 1.13 7.50
CA VAL A 95 5.05 1.86 8.48
C VAL A 95 3.55 1.79 8.13
N GLY A 96 3.20 2.01 6.86
CA GLY A 96 1.84 1.91 6.35
C GLY A 96 1.26 0.49 6.47
N GLY A 97 2.08 -0.52 6.18
CA GLY A 97 1.74 -1.93 6.34
C GLY A 97 1.49 -2.31 7.80
N VAL A 98 2.34 -1.88 8.73
CA VAL A 98 2.16 -2.09 10.17
C VAL A 98 0.90 -1.39 10.68
N PHE A 99 0.62 -0.16 10.23
CA PHE A 99 -0.63 0.52 10.57
C PHE A 99 -1.86 -0.21 10.03
N SER A 100 -1.76 -0.79 8.83
CA SER A 100 -2.81 -1.62 8.24
C SER A 100 -3.08 -2.87 9.07
N LEU A 101 -2.03 -3.57 9.49
CA LEU A 101 -2.12 -4.75 10.36
C LEU A 101 -2.78 -4.42 11.71
N LYS A 102 -2.47 -3.24 12.27
CA LYS A 102 -3.08 -2.76 13.51
C LYS A 102 -4.49 -2.19 13.31
N ARG A 103 -5.01 -2.17 12.08
CA ARG A 103 -6.30 -1.56 11.69
C ARG A 103 -6.45 -0.13 12.19
N ARG A 104 -5.34 0.63 12.22
CA ARG A 104 -5.31 2.00 12.75
C ARG A 104 -4.79 2.96 11.70
N ARG A 105 -5.31 4.19 11.71
CA ARG A 105 -4.81 5.31 10.90
C ARG A 105 -4.77 5.00 9.39
N PHE A 106 -5.93 4.71 8.81
CA PHE A 106 -6.12 4.40 7.38
C PHE A 106 -5.32 5.29 6.41
N ARG A 107 -5.30 6.61 6.67
CA ARG A 107 -4.58 7.58 5.83
C ARG A 107 -3.08 7.28 5.72
N HIS A 108 -2.43 6.81 6.79
CA HIS A 108 -1.00 6.46 6.73
C HIS A 108 -0.74 5.17 5.94
N SER A 109 -1.64 4.19 6.02
CA SER A 109 -1.56 2.99 5.19
C SER A 109 -1.72 3.30 3.70
N LEU A 110 -2.68 4.19 3.37
CA LEU A 110 -2.89 4.68 2.00
C LEU A 110 -1.66 5.39 1.44
N VAL A 111 -1.08 6.31 2.22
CA VAL A 111 0.15 7.02 1.83
C VAL A 111 1.29 6.04 1.59
N GLY A 112 1.49 5.06 2.49
CA GLY A 112 2.50 4.02 2.32
C GLY A 112 2.34 3.24 1.01
N GLY A 113 1.13 2.80 0.69
CA GLY A 113 0.86 2.11 -0.58
C GLY A 113 1.06 2.97 -1.82
N LEU A 114 0.69 4.24 -1.75
CA LEU A 114 0.92 5.17 -2.85
C LEU A 114 2.41 5.40 -3.10
N PHE A 115 3.21 5.53 -2.03
CA PHE A 115 4.67 5.68 -2.14
C PHE A 115 5.32 4.45 -2.77
N VAL A 116 4.93 3.23 -2.37
CA VAL A 116 5.44 1.99 -2.96
C VAL A 116 5.09 1.91 -4.45
N ALA A 117 3.84 2.21 -4.82
CA ALA A 117 3.42 2.16 -6.23
C ALA A 117 4.12 3.22 -7.11
N LEU A 118 4.26 4.45 -6.60
CA LEU A 118 4.95 5.53 -7.30
C LEU A 118 6.45 5.26 -7.47
N GLU A 119 7.08 4.64 -6.47
CA GLU A 119 8.50 4.29 -6.54
C GLU A 119 8.77 3.28 -7.65
N GLY A 120 7.96 2.22 -7.78
CA GLY A 120 8.11 1.27 -8.87
C GLY A 120 8.01 1.90 -10.26
N LEU A 121 7.11 2.88 -10.43
CA LEU A 121 7.01 3.65 -11.69
C LEU A 121 8.23 4.54 -11.92
N PHE A 122 8.70 5.20 -10.86
CA PHE A 122 9.87 6.07 -10.92
C PHE A 122 11.13 5.31 -11.28
N VAL A 123 11.34 4.12 -10.71
CA VAL A 123 12.47 3.23 -11.04
C VAL A 123 12.47 2.87 -12.53
N ILE A 124 11.31 2.48 -13.09
CA ILE A 124 11.20 2.15 -14.51
C ILE A 124 11.62 3.34 -15.38
N LEU A 125 11.10 4.53 -15.07
CA LEU A 125 11.41 5.75 -15.81
C LEU A 125 12.89 6.14 -15.69
N ALA A 126 13.45 6.11 -14.48
CA ALA A 126 14.85 6.46 -14.22
C ALA A 126 15.81 5.52 -14.97
N LEU A 127 15.59 4.20 -14.92
CA LEU A 127 16.41 3.25 -15.68
C LEU A 127 16.22 3.40 -17.19
N ALA A 128 14.99 3.60 -17.66
CA ALA A 128 14.73 3.76 -19.09
C ALA A 128 15.39 5.03 -19.67
N GLN A 129 15.41 6.14 -18.91
CA GLN A 129 16.00 7.40 -19.34
C GLN A 129 17.53 7.42 -19.21
N GLN A 130 18.06 6.88 -18.13
CA GLN A 130 19.49 6.97 -17.83
C GLN A 130 20.30 5.83 -18.47
N PHE A 131 19.71 4.63 -18.58
CA PHE A 131 20.39 3.42 -19.00
C PHE A 131 19.47 2.55 -19.88
N PRO A 132 19.27 2.90 -21.17
CA PRO A 132 18.30 2.21 -22.04
C PRO A 132 18.59 0.71 -22.18
N SER A 133 19.86 0.29 -22.13
CA SER A 133 20.26 -1.13 -22.13
C SER A 133 19.76 -1.91 -20.90
N PHE A 134 19.48 -1.21 -19.80
CA PHE A 134 19.00 -1.76 -18.53
C PHE A 134 17.52 -1.47 -18.28
N ALA A 135 16.80 -0.86 -19.24
CA ALA A 135 15.37 -0.56 -19.12
C ALA A 135 14.53 -1.82 -18.82
N ILE A 136 14.90 -2.97 -19.39
CA ILE A 136 14.25 -4.26 -19.14
C ILE A 136 14.35 -4.65 -17.65
N ILE A 137 15.49 -4.40 -17.01
CA ILE A 137 15.68 -4.65 -15.57
C ILE A 137 14.72 -3.75 -14.77
N GLY A 138 14.64 -2.47 -15.13
CA GLY A 138 13.68 -1.55 -14.52
C GLY A 138 12.25 -2.07 -14.58
N VAL A 139 11.82 -2.61 -15.71
CA VAL A 139 10.47 -3.20 -15.86
C VAL A 139 10.31 -4.47 -15.01
N ILE A 140 11.28 -5.39 -15.05
CA ILE A 140 11.22 -6.66 -14.30
C ILE A 140 11.11 -6.42 -12.79
N PHE A 141 11.82 -5.42 -12.25
CA PHE A 141 11.81 -5.13 -10.81
C PHE A 141 10.75 -4.11 -10.40
N GLY A 142 10.46 -3.12 -11.25
CA GLY A 142 9.47 -2.07 -10.95
C GLY A 142 8.02 -2.55 -11.10
N LEU A 143 7.72 -3.41 -12.08
CA LEU A 143 6.34 -3.86 -12.33
C LEU A 143 5.76 -4.70 -11.17
N PRO A 144 6.50 -5.63 -10.55
CA PRO A 144 6.03 -6.31 -9.33
C PRO A 144 5.78 -5.35 -8.17
N VAL A 145 6.60 -4.31 -8.00
CA VAL A 145 6.41 -3.30 -6.95
C VAL A 145 5.11 -2.52 -7.18
N ILE A 146 4.86 -2.08 -8.42
CA ILE A 146 3.61 -1.41 -8.80
C ILE A 146 2.42 -2.34 -8.56
N ALA A 147 2.52 -3.61 -8.97
CA ALA A 147 1.44 -4.58 -8.80
C ALA A 147 1.13 -4.83 -7.30
N LEU A 148 2.16 -5.04 -6.48
CA LEU A 148 1.99 -5.25 -5.03
C LEU A 148 1.43 -4.01 -4.33
N GLY A 149 1.95 -2.83 -4.64
CA GLY A 149 1.46 -1.56 -4.11
C GLY A 149 0.02 -1.26 -4.54
N GLY A 150 -0.30 -1.49 -5.82
CA GLY A 150 -1.63 -1.28 -6.38
C GLY A 150 -2.69 -2.24 -5.83
N ILE A 151 -2.38 -3.55 -5.77
CA ILE A 151 -3.29 -4.55 -5.19
C ILE A 151 -3.47 -4.27 -3.68
N GLY A 152 -2.38 -3.95 -2.97
CA GLY A 152 -2.45 -3.56 -1.56
C GLY A 152 -3.33 -2.34 -1.32
N LEU A 153 -3.23 -1.32 -2.18
CA LEU A 153 -4.10 -0.14 -2.16
C LEU A 153 -5.57 -0.48 -2.42
N LEU A 154 -5.87 -1.34 -3.38
CA LEU A 154 -7.25 -1.76 -3.66
C LEU A 154 -7.87 -2.48 -2.46
N PHE A 155 -7.12 -3.36 -1.80
CA PHE A 155 -7.58 -4.03 -0.57
C PHE A 155 -7.77 -3.06 0.60
N LEU A 156 -6.90 -2.07 0.72
CA LEU A 156 -7.07 -1.00 1.71
C LEU A 156 -8.34 -0.18 1.42
N LEU A 157 -8.54 0.28 0.18
CA LEU A 157 -9.72 1.05 -0.21
C LEU A 157 -11.02 0.26 0.01
N ALA A 158 -11.03 -1.03 -0.33
CA ALA A 158 -12.17 -1.91 -0.09
C ALA A 158 -12.48 -2.11 1.40
N SER A 159 -11.49 -1.94 2.30
CA SER A 159 -11.62 -2.11 3.75
C SER A 159 -11.75 -0.80 4.53
N GLN A 160 -12.00 0.33 3.86
CA GLN A 160 -12.07 1.64 4.50
C GLN A 160 -13.05 1.70 5.69
N GLU A 161 -14.20 1.01 5.59
CA GLU A 161 -15.21 0.98 6.65
C GLU A 161 -14.73 0.28 7.94
N GLU A 162 -13.70 -0.56 7.85
CA GLU A 162 -13.16 -1.28 9.02
C GLU A 162 -12.22 -0.44 9.89
N PHE A 163 -11.70 0.67 9.37
CA PHE A 163 -10.76 1.55 10.07
C PHE A 163 -11.42 2.64 10.92
N HIS A 164 -12.75 2.74 10.89
CA HIS A 164 -13.53 3.77 11.60
C HIS A 164 -13.99 3.35 13.02
N LYS A 165 -13.48 2.23 13.55
CA LYS A 165 -13.66 1.79 14.95
C LYS A 165 -12.39 2.00 15.76
#